data_AF-A0A6L5ZLA3-F1
#
_entry.id   AF-A0A6L5ZLA3-F1
#
_cell.length_a   1.000
_cell.length_b   1.000
_cell.length_c   1.000
_cell.angle_alpha   90.00
_cell.angle_beta   90.00
_cell.angle_gamma   90.00
#
_symmetry.space_group_name_H-M   'P 1'
#
loop_
_entity.id
_entity.type
_entity.pdbx_description
1 polymer ?
#
loop_
_entity_poly.entity_id
_entity_poly.type
_entity_poly.pdbx_seq_one_letter_code
_entity_poly.pdbx_strand_id
1 'polypeptide(L)'
;MTKDPKRFLAYLDAERKASLLYRALAQTVTGDRREALIELAAVEDEHATHWIAKLEEYGVEVPPAPTTLDAKDAGLIKRARAAGLDGVLAHLEKAEGEGAGMYDDEPEALATMSADEREHAETFRAMRGTGVPEFT
;
A
#
# COMPACT_ATOMS: atom_id res chain seq x y z
N MET A 1 23.27 -0.57 -3.78
CA MET A 1 22.42 -1.06 -2.68
C MET A 1 23.17 -2.12 -1.91
N THR A 2 23.11 -2.06 -0.58
CA THR A 2 23.81 -2.98 0.32
C THR A 2 23.30 -4.40 0.10
N LYS A 3 24.19 -5.38 -0.12
CA LYS A 3 23.83 -6.79 -0.31
C LYS A 3 23.27 -7.47 0.96
N ASP A 4 23.00 -6.71 2.02
CA ASP A 4 22.52 -7.25 3.29
C ASP A 4 21.04 -7.64 3.13
N PRO A 5 20.68 -8.93 3.32
CA PRO A 5 19.29 -9.38 3.26
C PRO A 5 18.40 -8.73 4.33
N LYS A 6 18.97 -8.15 5.40
CA LYS A 6 18.20 -7.39 6.39
C LYS A 6 17.49 -6.17 5.83
N ARG A 7 17.89 -5.65 4.66
CA ARG A 7 17.15 -4.56 3.99
C ARG A 7 15.70 -4.96 3.67
N PHE A 8 15.45 -6.24 3.39
CA PHE A 8 14.12 -6.75 3.09
C PHE A 8 13.15 -6.65 4.27
N LEU A 9 13.66 -6.50 5.51
CA LEU A 9 12.81 -6.21 6.67
C LEU A 9 12.09 -4.87 6.53
N ALA A 10 12.72 -3.87 5.91
CA ALA A 10 12.11 -2.57 5.68
C ALA A 10 11.02 -2.65 4.60
N TYR A 11 11.26 -3.41 3.52
CA TYR A 11 10.24 -3.67 2.51
C TYR A 11 9.05 -4.43 3.10
N LEU A 12 9.31 -5.53 3.81
CA LEU A 12 8.27 -6.32 4.48
C LEU A 12 7.44 -5.47 5.46
N ASP A 13 8.06 -4.57 6.21
CA ASP A 13 7.35 -3.67 7.12
C ASP A 13 6.48 -2.66 6.35
N ALA A 14 6.97 -2.13 5.23
CA ALA A 14 6.20 -1.25 4.36
C ALA A 14 4.95 -1.95 3.79
N GLU A 15 5.11 -3.13 3.18
CA GLU A 15 3.99 -3.84 2.53
C GLU A 15 2.92 -4.22 3.57
N ARG A 16 3.34 -4.73 4.72
CA ARG A 16 2.41 -5.11 5.79
C ARG A 16 1.65 -3.90 6.34
N LYS A 17 2.29 -2.74 6.42
CA LYS A 17 1.64 -1.50 6.85
C LYS A 17 0.67 -0.98 5.80
N ALA A 18 1.06 -0.96 4.53
CA ALA A 18 0.20 -0.58 3.40
C ALA A 18 -1.05 -1.49 3.36
N SER A 19 -0.84 -2.80 3.37
CA SER A 19 -1.87 -3.83 3.45
C SER A 19 -2.85 -3.59 4.62
N LEU A 20 -2.33 -3.28 5.82
CA LEU A 20 -3.16 -2.98 6.99
C LEU A 20 -3.93 -1.65 6.85
N LEU A 21 -3.28 -0.61 6.33
CA LEU A 21 -3.87 0.69 6.08
C LEU A 21 -5.03 0.61 5.08
N TYR A 22 -4.83 -0.07 3.94
CA TYR A 22 -5.85 -0.21 2.91
C TYR A 22 -7.08 -0.97 3.41
N ARG A 23 -6.90 -2.06 4.16
CA ARG A 23 -8.04 -2.75 4.81
C ARG A 23 -8.75 -1.86 5.83
N ALA A 24 -8.01 -1.02 6.56
CA ALA A 24 -8.62 -0.08 7.51
C ALA A 24 -9.41 1.03 6.79
N LEU A 25 -8.92 1.54 5.65
CA LEU A 25 -9.63 2.48 4.79
C LEU A 25 -10.88 1.84 4.18
N ALA A 26 -10.78 0.57 3.73
CA ALA A 26 -11.90 -0.18 3.15
C ALA A 26 -13.08 -0.33 4.13
N GLN A 27 -12.82 -0.30 5.45
CA GLN A 27 -13.88 -0.29 6.47
C GLN A 27 -14.61 1.05 6.59
N THR A 28 -14.11 2.12 5.96
CA THR A 28 -14.70 3.47 6.01
C THR A 28 -15.62 3.77 4.82
N VAL A 29 -15.63 2.90 3.80
CA VAL A 29 -16.36 3.06 2.55
C VAL A 29 -17.06 1.78 2.12
N THR A 30 -17.90 1.86 1.09
CA THR A 30 -18.63 0.73 0.49
C THR A 30 -18.56 0.79 -1.04
N GLY A 31 -19.01 -0.26 -1.73
CA GLY A 31 -19.03 -0.34 -3.19
C GLY A 31 -17.62 -0.43 -3.81
N ASP A 32 -17.49 0.02 -5.05
CA ASP A 32 -16.28 -0.12 -5.87
C ASP A 32 -15.01 0.42 -5.18
N ARG A 33 -15.12 1.53 -4.45
CA ARG A 33 -13.98 2.09 -3.68
C ARG A 33 -13.51 1.16 -2.56
N ARG A 34 -14.43 0.43 -1.91
CA ARG A 34 -14.08 -0.58 -0.91
C ARG A 34 -13.40 -1.76 -1.58
N GLU A 35 -13.92 -2.21 -2.72
CA GLU A 35 -13.38 -3.37 -3.46
C GLU A 35 -11.95 -3.08 -3.92
N ALA A 36 -11.72 -1.93 -4.56
CA ALA A 36 -10.38 -1.52 -4.98
C ALA A 36 -9.38 -1.41 -3.80
N LEU A 37 -9.80 -0.92 -2.63
CA LEU A 37 -8.93 -0.90 -1.44
C LEU A 37 -8.61 -2.31 -0.90
N ILE A 38 -9.54 -3.26 -1.05
CA ILE A 38 -9.30 -4.66 -0.67
C ILE A 38 -8.35 -5.34 -1.67
N GLU A 39 -8.49 -5.02 -2.96
CA GLU A 39 -7.59 -5.51 -4.02
C GLU A 39 -6.16 -4.99 -3.82
N LEU A 40 -5.98 -3.69 -3.56
CA LEU A 40 -4.68 -3.12 -3.19
C LEU A 40 -4.07 -3.85 -1.99
N ALA A 41 -4.86 -4.10 -0.93
CA ALA A 41 -4.37 -4.83 0.23
C ALA A 41 -3.94 -6.28 -0.08
N ALA A 42 -4.55 -6.92 -1.07
CA ALA A 42 -4.18 -8.26 -1.49
C ALA A 42 -2.86 -8.27 -2.28
N VAL A 43 -2.63 -7.28 -3.14
CA VAL A 43 -1.34 -7.09 -3.83
C VAL A 43 -0.21 -6.92 -2.81
N GLU A 44 -0.42 -6.08 -1.80
CA GLU A 44 0.56 -5.89 -0.72
C GLU A 44 0.84 -7.16 0.10
N ASP A 45 -0.15 -8.06 0.24
CA ASP A 45 0.09 -9.37 0.87
C ASP A 45 0.98 -10.27 0.01
N GLU A 46 0.82 -10.22 -1.32
CA GLU A 46 1.68 -10.95 -2.26
C GLU A 46 3.11 -10.40 -2.20
N HIS A 47 3.26 -9.07 -2.16
CA HIS A 47 4.54 -8.42 -1.96
C HIS A 47 5.19 -8.83 -0.62
N ALA A 48 4.44 -8.77 0.47
CA ALA A 48 4.91 -9.19 1.78
C ALA A 48 5.33 -10.67 1.79
N THR A 49 4.56 -11.54 1.14
CA THR A 49 4.86 -12.98 1.02
C THR A 49 6.18 -13.21 0.31
N HIS A 50 6.44 -12.47 -0.76
CA HIS A 50 7.72 -12.52 -1.46
C HIS A 50 8.90 -12.13 -0.55
N TRP A 51 8.79 -11.02 0.18
CA TRP A 51 9.86 -10.58 1.09
C TRP A 51 10.08 -11.53 2.27
N ILE A 52 9.02 -12.16 2.78
CA ILE A 52 9.13 -13.24 3.78
C ILE A 52 9.96 -14.40 3.21
N ALA A 53 9.63 -14.88 2.01
CA ALA A 53 10.36 -15.98 1.37
C ALA A 53 11.85 -15.65 1.18
N LYS A 54 12.16 -14.40 0.80
CA LYS A 54 13.56 -13.93 0.69
C LYS A 54 14.27 -13.91 2.04
N LEU A 55 13.64 -13.37 3.08
CA LEU A 55 14.23 -13.36 4.42
C LEU A 55 14.51 -14.78 4.93
N GLU A 56 13.58 -15.71 4.70
CA GLU A 56 13.73 -17.12 5.04
C GLU A 56 14.86 -17.79 4.25
N GLU A 57 14.98 -17.52 2.94
CA GLU A 57 16.08 -18.01 2.07
C GLU A 57 17.45 -17.62 2.64
N TYR A 58 17.57 -16.40 3.17
CA TYR A 58 18.80 -15.88 3.76
C TYR A 58 18.94 -16.16 5.27
N GLY A 59 18.01 -16.91 5.87
CA GLY A 59 18.03 -17.26 7.31
C GLY A 59 17.86 -16.07 8.26
N VAL A 60 17.21 -15.00 7.81
CA VAL A 60 16.88 -13.83 8.62
C VAL A 60 15.54 -14.06 9.31
N GLU A 61 15.48 -13.82 10.62
CA GLU A 61 14.24 -13.94 11.39
C GLU A 61 13.17 -12.96 10.89
N VAL A 62 11.98 -13.48 10.60
CA VAL A 62 10.84 -12.70 10.14
C VAL A 62 10.05 -12.24 11.36
N PRO A 63 9.93 -10.91 11.60
CA PRO A 63 9.13 -10.41 12.70
C PRO A 63 7.64 -10.72 12.49
N PRO A 64 6.83 -10.79 13.56
CA PRO A 64 5.39 -10.95 13.43
C PRO A 64 4.77 -9.77 12.66
N ALA A 65 3.66 -10.04 11.95
CA ALA A 65 2.93 -8.99 11.26
C ALA A 65 2.33 -7.98 12.27
N PRO A 66 2.32 -6.67 11.94
CA PRO A 66 1.68 -5.68 12.79
C PRO A 66 0.16 -5.92 12.85
N THR A 67 -0.41 -5.81 14.05
CA THR A 67 -1.86 -5.96 14.27
C THR A 67 -2.56 -4.61 14.48
N THR A 68 -1.81 -3.52 14.50
CA THR A 68 -2.30 -2.16 14.76
C THR A 68 -1.62 -1.17 13.82
N LEU A 69 -2.37 -0.16 13.39
CA LEU A 69 -1.83 0.97 12.63
C LEU A 69 -0.88 1.80 13.48
N ASP A 70 0.12 2.39 12.85
CA ASP A 70 0.93 3.42 13.49
C ASP A 70 0.13 4.74 13.66
N ALA A 71 0.72 5.71 14.36
CA ALA A 71 0.04 6.96 14.68
C ALA A 71 -0.32 7.80 13.43
N LYS A 72 0.49 7.74 12.37
CA LYS A 72 0.27 8.48 11.12
C LYS A 72 -0.95 7.91 10.41
N ASP A 73 -0.97 6.58 10.24
CA ASP A 73 -2.05 5.87 9.54
C ASP A 73 -3.35 5.89 10.34
N ALA A 74 -3.29 5.71 11.66
CA ALA A 74 -4.46 5.88 12.54
C ALA A 74 -5.06 7.29 12.42
N GLY A 75 -4.21 8.31 12.28
CA GLY A 75 -4.64 9.68 12.01
C GLY A 75 -5.33 9.84 10.65
N LEU A 76 -4.85 9.15 9.62
CA LEU A 76 -5.47 9.12 8.29
C LEU A 76 -6.86 8.47 8.34
N ILE A 77 -6.99 7.32 9.01
CA ILE A 77 -8.28 6.65 9.21
C ILE A 77 -9.27 7.54 9.97
N LYS A 78 -8.80 8.25 11.00
CA LYS A 78 -9.66 9.20 11.74
C LYS A 78 -10.20 10.31 10.84
N ARG A 79 -9.37 10.84 9.93
CA ARG A 79 -9.81 11.84 8.93
C ARG A 79 -10.79 11.24 7.93
N ALA A 80 -10.51 10.05 7.39
CA ALA A 80 -11.40 9.36 6.46
C ALA A 80 -12.79 9.11 7.07
N ARG A 81 -12.86 8.70 8.35
CA ARG A 81 -14.13 8.52 9.06
C ARG A 81 -14.89 9.83 9.31
N ALA A 82 -14.18 10.95 9.48
CA ALA A 82 -14.80 12.24 9.79
C ALA A 82 -15.24 13.02 8.55
N ALA A 83 -14.48 12.95 7.46
CA ALA A 83 -14.67 13.75 6.25
C ALA A 83 -14.96 12.93 4.99
N GLY A 84 -15.04 11.59 5.11
CA GLY A 84 -15.10 10.67 3.97
C GLY A 84 -13.72 10.39 3.36
N LEU A 85 -13.67 9.36 2.51
CA LEU A 85 -12.43 8.94 1.83
C LEU A 85 -11.87 10.07 0.95
N ASP A 86 -12.72 10.87 0.29
CA ASP A 86 -12.29 11.98 -0.56
C ASP A 86 -11.41 13.00 0.19
N GLY A 87 -11.64 13.19 1.50
CA GLY A 87 -10.83 14.07 2.35
C GLY A 87 -9.39 13.58 2.59
N VAL A 88 -9.07 12.34 2.20
CA VAL A 88 -7.73 11.75 2.33
C VAL A 88 -7.13 11.25 1.01
N LEU A 89 -7.90 11.18 -0.08
CA LEU A 89 -7.43 10.67 -1.38
C LEU A 89 -6.22 11.44 -1.91
N ALA A 90 -6.19 12.77 -1.80
CA ALA A 90 -5.05 13.55 -2.27
C ALA A 90 -3.76 13.26 -1.47
N HIS A 91 -3.88 12.86 -0.20
CA HIS A 91 -2.74 12.45 0.61
C HIS A 91 -2.25 11.06 0.20
N LEU A 92 -3.19 10.13 -0.03
CA LEU A 92 -2.90 8.76 -0.47
C LEU A 92 -2.25 8.73 -1.85
N GLU A 93 -2.83 9.41 -2.83
CA GLU A 93 -2.23 9.53 -4.18
C GLU A 93 -0.82 10.09 -4.14
N LYS A 94 -0.57 11.10 -3.29
CA LYS A 94 0.78 11.65 -3.13
C LYS A 94 1.74 10.64 -2.51
N ALA A 95 1.29 9.87 -1.51
CA ALA A 95 2.11 8.85 -0.86
C ALA A 95 2.48 7.73 -1.85
N GLU A 96 1.50 7.20 -2.58
CA GLU A 96 1.75 6.18 -3.62
C GLU A 96 2.62 6.72 -4.75
N GLY A 97 2.39 7.97 -5.19
CA GLY A 97 3.25 8.61 -6.20
C GLY A 97 4.70 8.77 -5.77
N GLU A 98 4.96 8.96 -4.47
CA GLU A 98 6.32 8.98 -3.91
C GLU A 98 6.93 7.57 -3.82
N GLY A 99 6.09 6.54 -3.65
CA GLY A 99 6.47 5.12 -3.58
C GLY A 99 6.57 4.39 -4.92
N ALA A 100 5.98 4.92 -6.00
CA ALA A 100 5.79 4.24 -7.29
C ALA A 100 7.07 3.67 -7.96
N GLY A 101 8.24 4.20 -7.60
CA GLY A 101 9.54 3.76 -8.11
C GLY A 101 10.39 2.98 -7.11
N MET A 102 9.83 2.58 -5.96
CA MET A 102 10.57 1.99 -4.84
C MET A 102 11.36 0.73 -5.24
N TYR A 103 10.82 -0.06 -6.16
CA TYR A 103 11.38 -1.34 -6.58
C TYR A 103 12.10 -1.32 -7.94
N ASP A 104 12.19 -0.16 -8.61
CA ASP A 104 12.76 -0.06 -9.96
C ASP A 104 14.20 -0.57 -10.08
N ASP A 105 14.99 -0.37 -9.02
CA ASP A 105 16.39 -0.77 -8.94
C ASP A 105 16.63 -1.91 -7.93
N GLU A 106 15.58 -2.54 -7.38
CA GLU A 106 15.73 -3.67 -6.45
C GLU A 106 15.74 -5.00 -7.24
N PRO A 107 16.92 -5.62 -7.44
CA PRO A 107 17.06 -6.81 -8.28
C PRO A 107 16.37 -8.06 -7.71
N GLU A 108 16.03 -8.05 -6.43
CA GLU A 108 15.36 -9.17 -5.74
C GLU A 108 13.85 -8.96 -5.65
N ALA A 109 13.30 -7.86 -6.17
CA ALA A 109 11.85 -7.64 -6.25
C ALA A 109 11.19 -8.59 -7.26
N LEU A 110 9.90 -8.86 -7.08
CA LEU A 110 9.10 -9.51 -8.12
C LEU A 110 9.11 -8.64 -9.39
N ALA A 111 9.07 -9.30 -10.55
CA ALA A 111 9.07 -8.60 -11.83
C ALA A 111 7.84 -7.67 -12.01
N THR A 112 6.75 -7.93 -11.29
CA THR A 112 5.52 -7.14 -11.34
C THR A 112 5.51 -5.97 -10.37
N MET A 113 6.22 -6.05 -9.23
CA MET A 113 6.16 -5.07 -8.13
C MET A 113 6.28 -3.62 -8.61
N SER A 114 7.25 -3.30 -9.48
CA SER A 114 7.39 -1.96 -10.03
C SER A 114 6.16 -1.48 -10.80
N ALA A 115 5.51 -2.36 -11.56
CA ALA A 115 4.26 -2.04 -12.26
C ALA A 115 3.10 -1.90 -11.26
N ASP A 116 3.03 -2.79 -10.26
CA ASP A 116 2.01 -2.80 -9.21
C ASP A 116 2.04 -1.48 -8.40
N GLU A 117 3.23 -1.01 -7.98
CA GLU A 117 3.39 0.27 -7.27
C GLU A 117 2.94 1.49 -8.09
N ARG A 118 3.10 1.45 -9.42
CA ARG A 118 2.59 2.50 -10.30
C ARG A 118 1.07 2.43 -10.42
N GLU A 119 0.52 1.22 -10.46
CA GLU A 119 -0.92 0.98 -10.50
C GLU A 119 -1.62 1.41 -9.21
N HIS A 120 -0.95 1.29 -8.05
CA HIS A 120 -1.44 1.83 -6.77
C HIS A 120 -1.72 3.34 -6.89
N ALA A 121 -0.75 4.11 -7.38
CA ALA A 121 -0.87 5.55 -7.56
C ALA A 121 -2.00 5.92 -8.54
N GLU A 122 -2.11 5.20 -9.67
CA GLU A 122 -3.18 5.43 -10.64
C GLU A 122 -4.56 5.05 -10.09
N THR A 123 -4.66 4.02 -9.26
CA THR A 123 -5.91 3.63 -8.60
C THR A 123 -6.42 4.75 -7.69
N PHE A 124 -5.58 5.34 -6.84
CA PHE A 124 -5.99 6.48 -6.01
C PHE A 124 -6.32 7.73 -6.84
N ARG A 125 -5.57 7.98 -7.92
CA ARG A 125 -5.86 9.06 -8.86
C ARG A 125 -7.23 8.86 -9.53
N ALA A 126 -7.57 7.64 -9.94
CA ALA A 126 -8.86 7.29 -10.53
C ALA A 126 -10.01 7.43 -9.51
N MET A 127 -9.80 6.99 -8.26
CA MET A 127 -10.77 7.19 -7.17
C MET A 127 -11.09 8.68 -6.97
N ARG A 128 -10.08 9.56 -7.06
CA ARG A 128 -10.25 11.02 -6.96
C ARG A 128 -10.94 11.62 -8.20
N GLY A 129 -10.69 11.05 -9.38
CA GLY A 129 -11.21 11.51 -10.66
C GLY A 129 -12.70 11.28 -10.89
N THR A 130 -13.39 10.53 -10.02
CA THR A 130 -14.85 10.36 -10.05
C THR A 130 -15.60 11.59 -9.48
N GLY A 131 -15.31 12.77 -10.05
CA GLY A 131 -16.20 13.93 -10.01
C GLY A 131 -17.07 13.92 -11.27
N VAL A 132 -18.38 13.97 -11.09
CA VAL A 132 -19.43 13.94 -12.14
C VAL A 132 -19.03 14.76 -13.38
N PRO A 133 -19.03 14.20 -14.61
CA PRO A 133 -19.17 15.04 -15.79
C PRO A 133 -20.63 15.50 -15.84
N GLU A 134 -20.90 16.73 -15.38
CA GLU A 134 -22.12 17.42 -15.76
C GLU A 134 -22.04 17.72 -17.25
N PHE A 135 -22.74 16.92 -18.05
CA PHE A 135 -23.11 17.31 -19.40
C PHE A 135 -24.37 18.19 -19.29
N THR A 136 -24.22 19.48 -19.56
CA THR A 136 -25.35 20.36 -19.93
C THR A 136 -25.57 20.26 -21.43
#